data_AF-A0A315Z7Z9-F1
#
_entry.id   AF-A0A315Z7Z9-F1
#
_cell.length_a   1.000
_cell.length_b   1.000
_cell.length_c   1.000
_cell.angle_alpha   90.00
_cell.angle_beta   90.00
_cell.angle_gamma   90.00
#
_symmetry.space_group_name_H-M   'P 1'
#
loop_
_entity.id
_entity.type
_entity.pdbx_description
1 polymer ?
#
loop_
_entity_poly.entity_id
_entity_poly.type
_entity_poly.pdbx_seq_one_letter_code
_entity_poly.pdbx_strand_id
1 'polypeptide(L)'
;MPTNFRKTESNIINTYQMALTNAIEVPQIKTALEEIGIDETEIAKGQALWQIAKAAYDFNKKEDNETTAASREFTALKQELEDKHASHRRKAKALFKKEPNTLDDPVYKVQCQEPYSRG
;
A
#
# COMPACT_ATOMS: atom_id res chain seq x y z
N MET A 1 -5.12 -14.59 -31.59
CA MET A 1 -5.38 -13.33 -30.88
C MET A 1 -5.80 -13.68 -29.46
N PRO A 2 -5.10 -13.27 -28.40
CA PRO A 2 -5.53 -13.59 -27.04
C PRO A 2 -6.68 -12.64 -26.63
N THR A 3 -7.89 -13.19 -26.51
CA THR A 3 -9.15 -12.46 -26.25
C THR A 3 -9.54 -12.50 -24.77
N ASN A 4 -8.69 -12.01 -23.86
CA ASN A 4 -9.04 -11.92 -22.44
C ASN A 4 -8.53 -10.61 -21.82
N PHE A 5 -9.25 -9.52 -22.08
CA PHE A 5 -9.13 -8.32 -21.26
C PHE A 5 -9.84 -8.58 -19.93
N ARG A 6 -9.11 -9.03 -18.91
CA ARG A 6 -9.60 -8.97 -17.53
C ARG A 6 -9.85 -7.50 -17.21
N LYS A 7 -11.12 -7.12 -17.03
CA LYS A 7 -11.45 -5.75 -16.59
C LYS A 7 -10.88 -5.56 -15.18
N THR A 8 -10.13 -4.48 -14.98
CA THR A 8 -9.69 -4.08 -13.65
C THR A 8 -10.89 -3.69 -12.80
N GLU A 9 -10.78 -3.82 -11.48
CA GLU A 9 -11.85 -3.44 -10.54
C GLU A 9 -12.28 -1.98 -10.73
N SER A 10 -11.32 -1.08 -10.95
CA SER A 10 -11.59 0.32 -11.28
C SER A 10 -12.42 0.48 -12.57
N ASN A 11 -12.09 -0.27 -13.62
CA ASN A 11 -12.88 -0.25 -14.86
C ASN A 11 -14.31 -0.73 -14.62
N ILE A 12 -14.50 -1.78 -13.82
CA ILE A 12 -15.81 -2.33 -13.49
C ILE A 12 -16.66 -1.27 -12.76
N ILE A 13 -16.10 -0.65 -11.72
CA ILE A 13 -16.77 0.39 -10.93
C ILE A 13 -17.18 1.57 -11.82
N ASN A 14 -16.27 2.05 -12.67
CA ASN A 14 -16.56 3.18 -13.56
C ASN A 14 -17.61 2.83 -14.62
N THR A 15 -17.58 1.61 -15.17
CA THR A 15 -18.60 1.19 -16.13
C THR A 15 -20.00 1.14 -15.52
N TYR A 16 -20.13 0.69 -14.27
CA TYR A 16 -21.42 0.70 -13.57
C TYR A 16 -21.88 2.11 -13.23
N GLN A 17 -20.96 3.00 -12.86
CA GLN A 17 -21.28 4.42 -12.66
C GLN A 17 -21.90 5.02 -13.92
N MET A 18 -21.22 4.88 -15.06
CA MET A 18 -21.71 5.37 -16.35
C MET A 18 -23.07 4.76 -16.72
N ALA A 19 -23.25 3.46 -16.52
CA ALA A 19 -24.51 2.79 -16.82
C ALA A 19 -25.67 3.34 -15.97
N LEU A 20 -25.46 3.52 -14.66
CA LEU A 20 -26.46 4.08 -13.75
C LEU A 20 -26.75 5.57 -14.03
N THR A 21 -25.72 6.36 -14.36
CA THR A 21 -25.90 7.75 -14.77
C THR A 21 -26.71 7.84 -16.06
N ASN A 22 -26.36 7.03 -17.07
CA ASN A 22 -27.08 7.01 -18.34
C ASN A 22 -28.53 6.57 -18.18
N ALA A 23 -28.80 5.62 -17.27
CA ALA A 23 -30.15 5.17 -16.95
C ALA A 23 -31.05 6.30 -16.41
N ILE A 24 -30.47 7.32 -15.79
CA ILE A 24 -31.19 8.47 -15.23
C ILE A 24 -31.25 9.64 -16.20
N GLU A 25 -30.12 9.96 -16.84
CA GLU A 25 -29.96 11.18 -17.62
C GLU A 25 -30.45 11.05 -19.07
N VAL A 26 -30.45 9.84 -19.64
CA VAL A 26 -30.84 9.63 -21.04
C VAL A 26 -32.30 9.18 -21.10
N PRO A 27 -33.24 10.02 -21.59
CA PRO A 27 -34.67 9.73 -21.53
C PRO A 27 -35.05 8.45 -22.27
N GLN A 28 -34.40 8.18 -23.41
CA GLN A 28 -34.63 6.98 -24.21
C GLN A 28 -34.30 5.69 -23.45
N ILE A 29 -33.22 5.72 -22.65
CA ILE A 29 -32.81 4.59 -21.82
C ILE A 29 -33.77 4.46 -20.64
N LYS A 30 -34.12 5.58 -19.99
CA LYS A 30 -35.07 5.59 -18.88
C LYS A 30 -36.41 4.97 -19.27
N THR A 31 -37.00 5.38 -20.40
CA THR A 31 -38.26 4.81 -20.89
C THR A 31 -38.13 3.32 -21.20
N ALA A 32 -37.03 2.89 -21.84
CA ALA A 32 -36.79 1.47 -22.12
C ALA A 32 -36.59 0.63 -20.85
N LEU A 33 -36.04 1.22 -19.79
CA LEU A 33 -35.89 0.57 -18.47
C LEU A 33 -37.25 0.45 -17.76
N GLU A 34 -38.07 1.50 -17.80
CA GLU A 34 -39.43 1.48 -17.25
C GLU A 34 -40.30 0.42 -17.95
N GLU A 35 -40.16 0.24 -19.26
CA GLU A 35 -40.87 -0.79 -20.05
C GLU A 35 -40.56 -2.22 -19.61
N ILE A 36 -39.36 -2.47 -19.06
CA ILE A 36 -38.95 -3.78 -18.53
C ILE A 36 -39.13 -3.88 -16.99
N GLY A 37 -39.79 -2.90 -16.38
CA GLY A 37 -40.11 -2.87 -14.96
C GLY A 37 -39.02 -2.33 -14.05
N ILE A 38 -37.95 -1.76 -14.61
CA ILE A 38 -36.89 -1.10 -13.84
C ILE A 38 -37.27 0.37 -13.67
N ASP A 39 -37.77 0.69 -12.47
CA ASP A 39 -38.15 2.04 -12.10
C ASP A 39 -37.02 2.80 -11.38
N GLU A 40 -37.27 4.06 -11.04
CA GLU A 40 -36.32 4.89 -10.30
C GLU A 40 -35.92 4.28 -8.95
N THR A 41 -36.78 3.47 -8.32
CA THR A 41 -36.49 2.85 -7.03
C THR A 41 -35.46 1.73 -7.15
N GLU A 42 -35.51 0.94 -8.23
CA GLU A 42 -34.51 -0.08 -8.52
C GLU A 42 -33.17 0.53 -8.93
N ILE A 43 -33.19 1.61 -9.70
CA ILE A 43 -31.98 2.37 -10.04
C ILE A 43 -31.34 2.94 -8.77
N ALA A 44 -32.13 3.49 -7.85
CA ALA A 44 -31.64 4.00 -6.57
C ALA A 44 -31.00 2.90 -5.70
N LYS A 45 -31.58 1.69 -5.67
CA LYS A 45 -30.95 0.53 -5.00
C LYS A 45 -29.60 0.19 -5.64
N GLY A 46 -29.52 0.21 -6.97
CA GLY A 46 -28.27 0.01 -7.70
C GLY A 46 -27.21 1.06 -7.36
N GLN A 47 -27.60 2.33 -7.27
CA GLN A 47 -26.70 3.41 -6.83
C GLN A 47 -26.21 3.22 -5.41
N ALA A 48 -27.08 2.82 -4.47
CA ALA A 48 -26.67 2.55 -3.09
C ALA A 48 -25.63 1.42 -3.02
N LEU A 49 -25.82 0.33 -3.77
CA LEU A 49 -24.86 -0.76 -3.86
C LEU A 49 -23.54 -0.30 -4.50
N TRP A 50 -23.61 0.51 -5.56
CA TRP A 50 -22.43 1.07 -6.21
C TRP A 50 -21.61 1.94 -5.24
N GLN A 51 -22.27 2.78 -4.44
CA GLN A 51 -21.59 3.62 -3.44
C GLN A 51 -20.85 2.78 -2.39
N ILE A 52 -21.49 1.71 -1.89
CA ILE A 52 -20.85 0.78 -0.94
C ILE A 52 -19.63 0.12 -1.57
N ALA A 53 -19.78 -0.38 -2.81
CA ALA A 53 -18.67 -1.01 -3.53
C ALA A 53 -17.52 -0.03 -3.78
N LYS A 54 -17.83 1.24 -4.14
CA LYS A 54 -16.84 2.30 -4.34
C LYS A 54 -16.08 2.60 -3.05
N ALA A 55 -16.79 2.73 -1.93
CA ALA A 55 -16.17 2.99 -0.63
C ALA A 55 -15.24 1.85 -0.20
N ALA A 56 -15.65 0.60 -0.39
CA ALA A 56 -14.82 -0.57 -0.11
C ALA A 56 -13.56 -0.62 -1.01
N TYR A 57 -13.71 -0.30 -2.30
CA TYR A 57 -12.58 -0.23 -3.23
C TYR A 57 -11.58 0.86 -2.82
N ASP A 58 -12.06 2.06 -2.50
CA ASP A 58 -11.19 3.18 -2.10
C ASP A 58 -10.46 2.89 -0.79
N PHE A 59 -11.16 2.26 0.16
CA PHE A 59 -10.57 1.80 1.42
C PHE A 59 -9.44 0.80 1.16
N ASN A 60 -9.70 -0.27 0.40
CA ASN A 60 -8.69 -1.27 0.08
C ASN A 60 -7.49 -0.66 -0.66
N LYS A 61 -7.75 0.26 -1.60
CA LYS A 61 -6.69 0.93 -2.35
C LYS A 61 -5.78 1.77 -1.43
N LYS A 62 -6.36 2.40 -0.42
CA LYS A 62 -5.62 3.15 0.60
C LYS A 62 -4.75 2.22 1.44
N GLU A 63 -5.33 1.14 1.99
CA GLU A 63 -4.61 0.16 2.80
C GLU A 63 -3.44 -0.48 2.03
N ASP A 64 -3.63 -0.80 0.75
CA ASP A 64 -2.56 -1.32 -0.12
C ASP A 64 -1.41 -0.32 -0.28
N ASN A 65 -1.73 0.96 -0.45
CA ASN A 65 -0.73 2.01 -0.58
C ASN A 65 0.04 2.20 0.73
N GLU A 66 -0.66 2.17 1.88
CA GLU A 66 -0.06 2.29 3.22
C GLU A 66 0.84 1.09 3.51
N THR A 67 0.38 -0.13 3.22
CA THR A 67 1.17 -1.37 3.37
C THR A 67 2.41 -1.32 2.50
N THR A 68 2.28 -0.87 1.26
CA THR A 68 3.41 -0.72 0.33
C THR A 68 4.40 0.31 0.84
N ALA A 69 3.93 1.45 1.35
CA ALA A 69 4.78 2.49 1.90
C ALA A 69 5.54 2.00 3.14
N ALA A 70 4.85 1.41 4.11
CA ALA A 70 5.44 0.86 5.32
C ALA A 70 6.45 -0.26 5.01
N SER A 71 6.14 -1.14 4.06
CA SER A 71 7.06 -2.20 3.62
C SER A 71 8.34 -1.65 2.98
N ARG A 72 8.22 -0.59 2.16
CA ARG A 72 9.39 0.09 1.58
C ARG A 72 10.26 0.74 2.64
N GLU A 73 9.65 1.44 3.59
CA GLU A 73 10.36 2.09 4.70
C GLU A 73 11.08 1.07 5.58
N PHE A 74 10.39 -0.01 5.97
CA PHE A 74 10.99 -1.10 6.73
C PHE A 74 12.19 -1.73 6.01
N THR A 75 12.05 -1.99 4.70
CA THR A 75 13.12 -2.57 3.89
C THR A 75 14.33 -1.65 3.83
N ALA A 76 14.12 -0.35 3.67
CA ALA A 76 15.19 0.64 3.67
C ALA A 76 15.93 0.72 5.01
N LEU A 77 15.19 0.80 6.13
CA LEU A 77 15.78 0.84 7.48
C LEU A 77 16.54 -0.44 7.82
N LYS A 78 16.01 -1.60 7.40
CA LYS A 78 16.68 -2.89 7.58
C LYS A 78 17.99 -2.94 6.81
N GLN A 79 18.00 -2.49 5.55
CA GLN A 79 19.21 -2.44 4.74
C GLN A 79 20.27 -1.52 5.39
N GLU A 80 19.86 -0.35 5.86
CA GLU A 80 20.76 0.59 6.55
C GLU A 80 21.37 -0.03 7.82
N LEU A 81 20.56 -0.75 8.62
CA LEU A 81 21.03 -1.45 9.81
C LEU A 81 22.07 -2.53 9.44
N GLU A 82 21.78 -3.34 8.42
CA GLU A 82 22.68 -4.39 7.95
C GLU A 82 24.01 -3.82 7.46
N ASP A 83 23.98 -2.71 6.71
CA ASP A 83 25.17 -2.03 6.20
C ASP A 83 26.01 -1.44 7.33
N LYS A 84 25.37 -0.78 8.31
CA LYS A 84 26.05 -0.26 9.51
C LYS A 84 26.69 -1.38 10.32
N HIS A 85 25.95 -2.46 10.58
CA HIS A 85 26.46 -3.62 11.30
C HIS A 85 27.61 -4.29 10.57
N ALA A 86 27.51 -4.47 9.25
CA ALA A 86 28.57 -5.04 8.43
C ALA A 86 29.83 -4.16 8.46
N SER A 87 29.67 -2.84 8.36
CA SER A 87 30.77 -1.87 8.45
C SER A 87 31.46 -1.92 9.81
N HIS A 88 30.70 -1.87 10.91
CA HIS A 88 31.22 -1.94 12.26
C HIS A 88 31.95 -3.27 12.52
N ARG A 89 31.37 -4.40 12.11
CA ARG A 89 32.00 -5.71 12.21
C ARG A 89 33.30 -5.79 11.42
N ARG A 90 33.36 -5.22 10.21
CA ARG A 90 34.60 -5.17 9.41
C ARG A 90 35.68 -4.34 10.09
N LYS A 91 35.32 -3.16 10.63
CA LYS A 91 36.24 -2.30 11.39
C LYS A 91 36.77 -3.00 12.63
N ALA A 92 35.88 -3.59 13.43
CA ALA A 92 36.25 -4.33 14.65
C ALA A 92 37.19 -5.49 14.32
N LYS A 93 36.88 -6.31 13.30
CA LYS A 93 37.77 -7.41 12.87
C LYS A 93 39.15 -6.92 12.43
N ALA A 94 39.22 -5.80 11.71
CA ALA A 94 40.49 -5.24 11.27
C ALA A 94 41.33 -4.72 12.45
N LEU A 95 40.68 -4.08 13.43
CA LEU A 95 41.29 -3.62 14.68
C LEU A 95 41.85 -4.77 15.51
N PHE A 96 41.01 -5.76 15.85
CA PHE A 96 41.42 -6.91 16.65
C PHE A 96 42.52 -7.76 15.97
N LYS A 97 42.59 -7.75 14.63
CA LYS A 97 43.68 -8.41 13.90
C LYS A 97 45.00 -7.65 13.98
N LYS A 98 44.98 -6.32 14.06
CA LYS A 98 46.18 -5.48 14.16
C LYS A 98 46.71 -5.38 15.59
N GLU A 99 45.82 -5.30 16.57
CA GLU A 99 46.13 -5.04 17.97
C GLU A 99 45.43 -6.08 18.87
N PRO A 100 45.99 -7.29 19.03
CA PRO A 100 45.32 -8.39 19.76
C PRO A 100 45.06 -8.09 21.24
N ASN A 101 45.74 -7.12 21.85
CA ASN A 101 45.64 -6.77 23.27
C ASN A 101 44.71 -5.57 23.56
N THR A 102 44.00 -5.02 22.57
CA THR A 102 43.09 -3.85 22.74
C THR A 102 41.86 -4.09 23.61
N LEU A 103 41.59 -5.32 24.05
CA LEU A 103 40.43 -5.65 24.90
C LEU A 103 40.53 -5.12 26.34
N ASP A 104 41.73 -4.81 26.83
CA ASP A 104 41.97 -4.31 28.20
C ASP A 104 42.07 -2.79 28.31
N ASP A 105 42.00 -2.06 27.18
CA ASP A 105 42.20 -0.61 27.17
C ASP A 105 40.92 0.15 27.56
N PRO A 106 40.93 0.99 28.63
CA PRO A 106 39.73 1.65 29.15
C PRO A 106 39.07 2.64 28.18
N VAL A 107 39.79 3.08 27.15
CA VAL A 107 39.30 3.98 26.09
C VAL A 107 38.17 3.33 25.26
N TYR A 108 38.20 2.00 25.09
CA TYR A 108 37.19 1.28 24.30
C TYR A 108 35.87 1.02 25.05
N LYS A 109 35.85 1.10 26.38
CA LYS A 109 34.60 0.99 27.16
C LYS A 109 33.66 2.19 26.95
N VAL A 110 34.22 3.35 26.59
CA VAL A 110 33.47 4.61 26.41
C VAL A 110 32.82 4.69 25.03
N GLN A 111 33.45 4.21 23.96
CA GLN A 111 32.87 4.25 22.60
C GLN A 111 31.72 3.25 22.37
N CYS A 112 31.61 2.23 23.21
CA CYS A 112 30.49 1.29 23.21
C CYS A 112 29.29 1.75 24.07
N GLN A 113 29.39 2.90 24.74
CA GLN A 113 28.35 3.46 25.60
C GLN A 113 28.03 4.91 25.20
N GLU A 114 27.18 5.09 24.19
CA GLU A 114 26.37 6.33 24.02
C GLU A 114 25.19 6.04 23.08
N PRO A 115 24.04 6.71 23.23
CA PRO A 115 22.91 6.12 23.95
C PRO A 115 21.79 5.68 23.00
N TYR A 116 21.25 4.49 23.24
CA TYR A 116 19.85 4.21 22.90
C TYR A 116 18.97 5.03 23.84
N SER A 117 18.82 6.32 23.57
CA SER A 117 17.73 7.13 24.14
C SER A 117 16.45 6.76 23.40
N ARG A 118 15.60 5.95 24.04
CA ARG A 118 14.19 5.80 23.65
C ARG A 118 13.49 7.13 23.92
N GLY A 119 13.16 7.86 22.85
CA GLY A 119 12.07 8.83 22.86
C GLY A 119 10.73 8.12 22.72
#